data_AF-A0A806CPQ6-F1
#
_entry.id   AF-A0A806CPQ6-F1
#
_cell.length_a   1.000
_cell.length_b   1.000
_cell.length_c   1.000
_cell.angle_alpha   90.00
_cell.angle_beta   90.00
_cell.angle_gamma   90.00
#
_symmetry.space_group_name_H-M   'P 1'
#
loop_
_entity.id
_entity.type
_entity.pdbx_description
1 polymer ?
#
loop_
_entity_poly.entity_id
_entity_poly.type
_entity_poly.pdbx_seq_one_letter_code
_entity_poly.pdbx_strand_id
1 'polypeptide(L)'
;MSPWGVLLRMVPEVTAKLKGLGCRRLRWLVDGEVVYWALLVPEEADLEAHARFPGMPQQSLEGWLRELLERFEAGWPQARVVEILGVWPDRLERVVRVFPKGPGVSLSEECYADPSSG
;
A
#
# COMPACT_ATOMS: atom_id res chain seq x y z
N MET A 1 10.57 13.06 -6.70
CA MET A 1 10.46 11.84 -5.86
C MET A 1 9.42 10.93 -6.48
N SER A 2 9.76 9.65 -6.76
CA SER A 2 8.79 8.67 -7.26
C SER A 2 7.69 8.40 -6.21
N PRO A 3 6.47 8.04 -6.62
CA PRO A 3 5.42 7.61 -5.68
C PRO A 3 5.86 6.40 -4.84
N TRP A 4 6.65 5.49 -5.42
CA TRP A 4 7.27 4.37 -4.71
C TRP A 4 8.20 4.81 -3.59
N GLY A 5 9.12 5.75 -3.85
CA GLY A 5 10.02 6.29 -2.84
C GLY A 5 9.30 7.03 -1.71
N VAL A 6 8.14 7.63 -1.99
CA VAL A 6 7.26 8.18 -0.94
C VAL A 6 6.64 7.05 -0.12
N LEU A 7 6.06 6.02 -0.76
CA LEU A 7 5.49 4.86 -0.07
C LEU A 7 6.50 4.13 0.81
N LEU A 8 7.73 3.94 0.33
CA LEU A 8 8.82 3.29 1.08
C LEU A 8 9.18 4.04 2.38
N ARG A 9 8.97 5.35 2.42
CA ARG A 9 9.14 6.15 3.64
C ARG A 9 7.91 6.12 4.55
N MET A 10 6.73 5.92 3.97
CA MET A 10 5.46 5.80 4.70
C MET A 10 5.17 4.38 5.21
N VAL A 11 6.12 3.43 5.07
CA VAL A 11 5.92 2.03 5.47
C VAL A 11 5.42 1.90 6.91
N PRO A 12 5.97 2.61 7.92
CA PRO A 12 5.47 2.53 9.29
C PRO A 12 4.00 2.97 9.41
N GLU A 13 3.63 4.11 8.80
CA GLU A 13 2.28 4.67 8.85
C GLU A 13 1.27 3.79 8.11
N VAL A 14 1.64 3.29 6.93
CA VAL A 14 0.79 2.37 6.15
C VAL A 14 0.60 1.07 6.93
N THR A 15 1.66 0.54 7.55
CA THR A 15 1.58 -0.68 8.35
C THR A 15 0.68 -0.48 9.57
N ALA A 16 0.81 0.64 10.28
CA ALA A 16 -0.06 0.98 11.40
C ALA A 16 -1.53 1.08 10.96
N LYS A 17 -1.80 1.71 9.81
CA LYS A 17 -3.16 1.78 9.25
C LYS A 17 -3.70 0.39 8.87
N LEU A 18 -2.90 -0.46 8.24
CA LEU A 18 -3.29 -1.84 7.91
C LEU A 18 -3.68 -2.64 9.14
N LYS A 19 -2.89 -2.51 10.21
CA LYS A 19 -3.19 -3.13 11.52
C LYS A 19 -4.48 -2.57 12.13
N GLY A 20 -4.63 -1.24 12.15
CA GLY A 20 -5.82 -0.58 12.69
C GLY A 20 -7.12 -0.93 11.95
N LEU A 21 -7.03 -1.15 10.64
CA LEU A 21 -8.18 -1.58 9.82
C LEU A 21 -8.48 -3.08 9.94
N GLY A 22 -7.56 -3.90 10.46
CA GLY A 22 -7.69 -5.36 10.43
C GLY A 22 -7.77 -5.92 9.00
N CYS A 23 -7.14 -5.25 8.04
CA CYS A 23 -7.24 -5.60 6.62
C CYS A 23 -6.48 -6.90 6.31
N ARG A 24 -7.15 -7.86 5.66
CA ARG A 24 -6.55 -9.16 5.29
C ARG A 24 -6.15 -9.29 3.83
N ARG A 25 -6.66 -8.41 2.95
CA ARG A 25 -6.38 -8.46 1.51
C ARG A 25 -6.15 -7.07 0.95
N LEU A 26 -5.15 -6.91 0.10
CA LEU A 26 -4.82 -5.68 -0.58
C LEU A 26 -5.05 -5.78 -2.08
N ARG A 27 -5.58 -4.71 -2.66
CA ARG A 27 -5.57 -4.47 -4.09
C ARG A 27 -4.59 -3.35 -4.40
N TRP A 28 -3.78 -3.56 -5.42
CA TRP A 28 -2.76 -2.62 -5.86
C TRP A 28 -3.17 -2.04 -7.20
N LEU A 29 -3.12 -0.71 -7.28
CA LEU A 29 -3.36 0.02 -8.51
C LEU A 29 -2.14 0.87 -8.84
N VAL A 30 -1.75 0.86 -10.11
CA VAL A 30 -0.71 1.71 -10.68
C VAL A 30 -1.30 2.46 -11.85
N ASP A 31 -1.26 3.79 -11.80
CA ASP A 31 -1.83 4.67 -12.82
C ASP A 31 -3.32 4.39 -13.13
N GLY A 32 -4.06 3.91 -12.12
CA GLY A 32 -5.49 3.56 -12.23
C GLY A 32 -5.76 2.11 -12.62
N GLU A 33 -4.75 1.36 -13.07
CA GLU A 33 -4.88 -0.03 -13.48
C GLU A 33 -4.61 -0.99 -12.32
N VAL A 34 -5.43 -2.04 -12.19
CA VAL A 34 -5.25 -3.06 -11.15
C VAL A 34 -4.09 -3.97 -11.54
N VAL A 35 -2.99 -3.87 -10.81
CA VAL A 35 -1.78 -4.70 -11.02
C VAL A 35 -1.73 -5.91 -10.10
N TYR A 36 -2.49 -5.89 -9.01
CA TYR A 36 -2.67 -7.05 -8.14
C TYR A 36 -4.04 -7.01 -7.45
N TRP A 37 -4.79 -8.10 -7.52
CA TRP A 37 -6.21 -8.12 -7.14
C TRP A 37 -6.47 -8.28 -5.65
N ALA A 38 -5.77 -9.19 -4.98
CA ALA A 38 -6.08 -9.61 -3.61
C ALA A 38 -4.86 -10.22 -2.90
N LEU A 39 -3.85 -9.40 -2.62
CA LEU A 39 -2.66 -9.83 -1.91
C LEU A 39 -2.99 -10.03 -0.44
N LEU A 40 -2.73 -11.23 0.09
CA LEU A 40 -2.94 -11.50 1.51
C LEU A 40 -1.94 -10.71 2.36
N VAL A 41 -2.46 -10.03 3.38
CA VAL A 41 -1.64 -9.40 4.42
C VAL A 41 -1.32 -10.49 5.44
N PRO A 42 -0.03 -10.81 5.66
CA PRO A 42 0.34 -11.89 6.58
C PRO A 42 0.01 -11.50 8.02
N GLU A 43 -0.40 -12.48 8.81
CA GLU A 43 -0.49 -12.32 10.26
C GLU A 43 0.89 -12.41 10.90
N GLU A 44 1.03 -11.89 12.11
CA GLU A 44 2.27 -12.02 12.87
C GLU A 44 2.63 -13.48 13.13
N ALA A 45 1.63 -14.33 13.38
CA ALA A 45 1.81 -15.78 13.51
C ALA A 45 2.32 -16.44 12.21
N ASP A 46 1.87 -15.96 11.04
CA ASP A 46 2.34 -16.47 9.74
C ASP A 46 3.81 -16.12 9.51
N LEU A 47 4.18 -14.88 9.83
CA LEU A 47 5.57 -14.40 9.72
C LEU A 47 6.49 -15.15 10.70
N GLU A 48 6.03 -15.40 11.93
CA GLU A 48 6.77 -16.20 12.90
C GLU A 48 6.93 -17.66 12.44
N ALA A 49 5.86 -18.26 11.90
CA ALA A 49 5.92 -19.61 11.36
C ALA A 49 6.90 -19.70 10.17
N HIS A 50 6.90 -18.69 9.29
CA HIS A 50 7.85 -18.60 8.18
C HIS A 50 9.30 -18.54 8.67
N ALA A 51 9.58 -17.76 9.72
CA ALA A 51 10.92 -17.61 10.30
C ALA A 51 11.48 -18.89 10.95
N ARG A 52 10.63 -19.88 11.26
CA ARG A 52 11.06 -21.16 11.84
C ARG A 52 11.71 -22.10 10.82
N PHE A 53 11.56 -21.84 9.53
CA PHE A 53 12.21 -22.64 8.49
C PHE A 53 13.70 -22.30 8.37
N PRO A 54 14.60 -23.29 8.31
CA PRO A 54 16.04 -23.04 8.21
C PRO A 54 16.40 -22.13 7.04
N GLY A 55 17.13 -21.04 7.34
CA GLY A 55 17.57 -20.05 6.35
C GLY A 55 16.56 -18.95 6.04
N MET A 56 15.37 -18.95 6.65
CA MET A 56 14.39 -17.87 6.49
C MET A 56 14.64 -16.73 7.48
N PRO A 57 14.54 -15.46 7.05
CA PRO A 57 14.68 -14.33 7.94
C PRO A 57 13.44 -14.18 8.83
N GLN A 58 13.64 -13.67 10.05
CA GLN A 58 12.53 -13.17 10.84
C GLN A 58 12.04 -11.86 10.23
N GLN A 59 10.79 -11.84 9.80
CA GLN A 59 10.23 -10.71 9.07
C GLN A 59 9.10 -10.06 9.88
N SER A 60 9.12 -8.73 9.99
CA SER A 60 7.99 -7.95 10.51
C SER A 60 7.02 -7.61 9.39
N LEU A 61 5.79 -7.20 9.73
CA LEU A 61 4.85 -6.71 8.72
C LEU A 61 5.38 -5.49 7.94
N GLU A 62 6.17 -4.63 8.59
CA GLU A 62 6.86 -3.52 7.92
C GLU A 62 7.92 -4.01 6.94
N GLY A 63 8.71 -5.01 7.33
CA GLY A 63 9.71 -5.64 6.45
C GLY A 63 9.05 -6.29 5.22
N TRP A 64 7.95 -7.02 5.45
CA TRP A 64 7.15 -7.60 4.38
C TRP A 64 6.62 -6.54 3.40
N LEU A 65 6.04 -5.45 3.92
CA LEU A 65 5.50 -4.38 3.08
C LEU A 65 6.61 -3.67 2.30
N ARG A 66 7.77 -3.44 2.92
CA ARG A 66 8.94 -2.83 2.26
C ARG A 66 9.41 -3.68 1.07
N GLU A 67 9.68 -4.96 1.29
CA GLU A 67 10.16 -5.86 0.22
C GLU A 67 9.15 -5.98 -0.92
N LEU A 68 7.86 -5.95 -0.58
CA LEU A 68 6.80 -5.95 -1.57
C LEU A 68 6.81 -4.65 -2.39
N LEU A 69 6.90 -3.49 -1.76
CA LEU A 69 6.99 -2.20 -2.45
C LEU A 69 8.20 -2.13 -3.38
N GLU A 70 9.37 -2.63 -2.94
CA GLU A 70 10.58 -2.70 -3.77
C GLU A 70 10.38 -3.56 -5.02
N ARG A 71 9.70 -4.72 -4.89
CA ARG A 71 9.35 -5.58 -6.03
C ARG A 71 8.38 -4.90 -7.00
N PHE A 72 7.36 -4.21 -6.49
CA PHE A 72 6.43 -3.47 -7.34
C PHE A 72 7.10 -2.26 -8.01
N GLU A 73 7.98 -1.54 -7.32
CA GLU A 73 8.75 -0.46 -7.94
C GLU A 73 9.59 -0.96 -9.13
N ALA A 74 10.22 -2.13 -9.01
CA ALA A 74 10.96 -2.73 -10.10
C ALA A 74 10.07 -3.10 -11.32
N GLY A 75 8.82 -3.52 -11.07
CA GLY A 75 7.86 -3.84 -12.13
C GLY A 75 7.24 -2.61 -12.81
N TRP A 76 7.07 -1.51 -12.07
CA TRP A 76 6.45 -0.27 -12.56
C TRP A 76 7.29 0.97 -12.20
N PRO A 77 8.54 1.08 -12.68
CA PRO A 77 9.45 2.15 -12.26
C PRO A 77 8.98 3.55 -12.70
N GLN A 78 8.11 3.63 -13.71
CA GLN A 78 7.58 4.88 -14.26
C GLN A 78 6.18 5.24 -13.72
N ALA A 79 5.69 4.53 -12.70
CA ALA A 79 4.40 4.81 -12.08
C ALA A 79 4.28 6.28 -11.70
N ARG A 80 3.16 6.91 -12.06
CA ARG A 80 2.84 8.27 -11.61
C ARG A 80 1.99 8.22 -10.35
N VAL A 81 1.02 7.33 -10.30
CA VAL A 81 0.14 7.16 -9.15
C VAL A 81 0.20 5.73 -8.67
N VAL A 82 0.35 5.56 -7.36
CA VAL A 82 0.23 4.26 -6.71
C VAL A 82 -0.86 4.33 -5.66
N GLU A 83 -1.77 3.37 -5.68
CA GLU A 83 -2.86 3.26 -4.72
C GLU A 83 -2.95 1.83 -4.17
N ILE A 84 -3.10 1.74 -2.85
CA ILE A 84 -3.33 0.49 -2.14
C ILE A 84 -4.71 0.57 -1.50
N LEU A 85 -5.57 -0.39 -1.82
CA LEU A 85 -6.88 -0.55 -1.24
C LEU A 85 -6.91 -1.78 -0.34
N GLY A 86 -7.55 -1.66 0.83
CA GLY A 86 -7.98 -2.81 1.60
C GLY A 86 -9.26 -3.40 1.00
N VAL A 87 -9.37 -4.72 1.02
CA VAL A 87 -10.45 -5.47 0.38
C VAL A 87 -11.20 -6.31 1.42
N TRP A 88 -12.50 -6.08 1.52
CA TRP A 88 -13.47 -6.87 2.27
C TRP A 88 -14.55 -7.41 1.32
N PRO A 89 -15.38 -8.39 1.76
CA PRO A 89 -16.45 -8.92 0.92
C PRO A 89 -17.45 -7.87 0.41
N ASP A 90 -17.69 -6.83 1.22
CA ASP A 90 -18.72 -5.81 1.02
C ASP A 90 -18.16 -4.42 0.70
N ARG A 91 -16.85 -4.20 0.86
CA ARG A 91 -16.25 -2.87 0.63
C ARG A 91 -14.80 -2.88 0.17
N LEU A 92 -14.43 -1.78 -0.47
CA LEU A 92 -13.04 -1.39 -0.72
C LEU A 92 -12.75 -0.12 0.08
N GLU A 93 -11.61 -0.07 0.75
CA GLU A 93 -11.20 1.11 1.52
C GLU A 93 -9.80 1.54 1.13
N ARG A 94 -9.60 2.85 0.89
CA ARG A 94 -8.28 3.37 0.53
C ARG A 94 -7.35 3.34 1.74
N VAL A 95 -6.30 2.52 1.65
CA VAL A 95 -5.22 2.51 2.63
C VAL A 95 -4.31 3.70 2.36
N VAL A 96 -3.81 3.84 1.14
CA VAL A 96 -2.92 4.94 0.76
C VAL A 96 -3.03 5.20 -0.74
N ARG A 97 -2.88 6.47 -1.14
CA ARG A 97 -2.71 6.89 -2.53
C ARG A 97 -1.62 7.94 -2.60
N VAL A 98 -0.67 7.77 -3.51
CA VAL A 98 0.50 8.62 -3.65
C VAL A 98 0.67 9.05 -5.09
N PHE A 99 0.97 10.33 -5.26
CA PHE A 99 1.26 10.98 -6.53
C PHE A 99 2.74 11.38 -6.58
N PRO A 100 3.31 11.66 -7.76
CA PRO A 100 4.65 12.21 -7.83
C PRO A 100 4.56 13.62 -7.25
N LYS A 101 5.46 13.96 -6.33
CA LYS A 101 5.56 15.36 -5.91
C LYS A 101 6.14 16.15 -7.09
N GLY A 102 5.28 16.84 -7.85
CA GLY A 102 5.70 17.87 -8.77
C GLY A 102 6.32 19.05 -8.00
N PRO A 103 7.17 19.87 -8.63
CA PRO A 103 7.57 21.13 -8.01
C PRO A 103 6.32 22.02 -7.88
N GLY A 104 5.78 22.14 -6.66
CA GLY A 104 4.76 23.16 -6.35
C GLY A 104 3.38 22.67 -5.89
N VAL A 105 3.11 21.38 -5.70
CA VAL A 105 1.82 20.95 -5.11
C VAL A 105 1.98 20.73 -3.62
N SER A 106 1.51 21.72 -2.84
CA SER A 106 1.25 21.57 -1.40
C SER A 106 0.12 20.57 -1.20
N LEU A 107 0.30 19.67 -0.23
CA LEU A 107 -0.75 18.83 0.33
C LEU A 107 -1.69 19.73 1.15
N SER A 108 -2.59 20.45 0.50
CA SER A 108 -3.83 20.86 1.15
C SER A 108 -4.89 19.83 0.79
N GLU A 109 -5.47 19.24 1.82
CA GLU A 109 -6.74 18.51 1.76
C GLU A 109 -7.75 19.29 0.91
N GLU A 110 -7.94 18.88 -0.34
CA GLU A 110 -9.15 19.23 -1.07
C GLU A 110 -10.19 18.15 -0.79
N CYS A 111 -11.03 18.49 0.18
CA CYS A 111 -12.39 18.02 0.35
C CYS A 111 -13.01 17.69 -1.02
N TYR A 112 -13.43 16.44 -1.20
CA TYR A 112 -14.38 16.11 -2.26
C TYR A 112 -15.69 16.85 -1.93
N ALA A 113 -15.93 17.96 -2.64
CA ALA A 113 -17.28 18.48 -2.82
C ALA A 113 -17.99 17.56 -3.81
N ASP A 114 -19.08 16.96 -3.35
CA ASP A 114 -20.02 16.16 -4.14
C ASP A 114 -20.80 17.10 -5.09
N PRO A 115 -20.70 16.95 -6.43
CA PRO A 115 -21.52 17.72 -7.34
C PRO A 115 -22.79 16.92 -7.64
N SER A 116 -23.77 16.95 -6.74
CA SER A 116 -25.14 16.53 -7.07
C SER A 116 -26.15 17.15 -6.11
N SER A 117 -26.79 18.23 -6.56
CA SER A 117 -28.25 18.41 -6.55
C SER A 117 -28.57 19.71 -7.28
N GLY A 118 -28.84 19.58 -8.58
CA GLY A 118 -29.75 20.48 -9.29
C GLY A 118 -31.17 19.96 -9.18
#